data_AF-A0A059BL40-F1
#
_entry.id   AF-A0A059BL40-F1
#
_cell.length_a   1.000
_cell.length_b   1.000
_cell.length_c   1.000
_cell.angle_alpha   90.00
_cell.angle_beta   90.00
_cell.angle_gamma   90.00
#
_symmetry.space_group_name_H-M   'P 1'
#
loop_
_entity.id
_entity.type
_entity.pdbx_description
1 polymer ?
#
loop_
_entity_poly.entity_id
_entity_poly.type
_entity_poly.pdbx_seq_one_letter_code
_entity_poly.pdbx_strand_id
1 'polypeptide(L)'
;MGETMEAPQGKTLKLILLALNCAMLSLSCAGPLLMRLYFIHGGASVWLSSWLETGGWPIIFIPLAVAYFRRRASEGPSARLVLMDPFLFVAAAVIGVLTGLDDYLYSYGVARLPVSTSALLIATQLAFTAGFAFLLVRQLFTSYSIFLLTIGAGVLAMHTSSDRPAGESKGAYYAGFFMTLGAAALYGLVLPLVELTYKKAKQAVTYSLVLEIQLVMCFFATAFCTIGMLVNKDFQAIPREARNFGLGEAQYYVVLVSNAIVWQFFFLGAIGVIFYASSLFSGIMIAILIPVTEILGVICFHEKFQAEKGVSLALSLWGFASYFYGEFKRAKEEKQQQQQQQQQLQLQQDNEAFLESEKVKIHGFYLGCCGSMSYIWPA
;
A
#
# COMPACT_ATOMS: atom_id res chain seq x y z
N MET A 1 -18.73 -25.21 5.42
CA MET A 1 -19.87 -24.28 5.31
C MET A 1 -19.98 -23.57 6.65
N GLY A 2 -19.77 -22.26 6.67
CA GLY A 2 -19.65 -21.46 7.89
C GLY A 2 -19.52 -19.99 7.51
N GLU A 3 -20.42 -19.53 6.64
CA GLU A 3 -20.70 -18.10 6.55
C GLU A 3 -21.25 -17.71 7.92
N THR A 4 -20.40 -17.15 8.77
CA THR A 4 -20.87 -16.34 9.88
C THR A 4 -21.78 -15.28 9.29
N MET A 5 -23.09 -15.42 9.53
CA MET A 5 -24.11 -14.44 9.18
C MET A 5 -23.77 -13.14 9.91
N GLU A 6 -22.91 -12.31 9.32
CA GLU A 6 -22.73 -10.92 9.74
C GLU A 6 -24.11 -10.24 9.63
N ALA A 7 -24.59 -9.72 10.76
CA ALA A 7 -25.86 -9.00 10.84
C ALA A 7 -25.93 -7.90 9.74
N PRO A 8 -27.10 -7.66 9.13
CA PRO A 8 -27.24 -6.73 8.01
C PRO A 8 -26.68 -5.32 8.29
N GLN A 9 -26.72 -4.86 9.55
CA GLN A 9 -26.12 -3.60 9.99
C GLN A 9 -24.58 -3.58 9.92
N GLY A 10 -23.90 -4.71 10.17
CA GLY A 10 -22.45 -4.83 10.10
C GLY A 10 -21.92 -4.73 8.67
N LYS A 11 -22.62 -5.34 7.71
CA LYS A 11 -22.27 -5.27 6.28
C LYS A 11 -22.41 -3.86 5.72
N THR A 12 -23.49 -3.15 6.05
CA THR A 12 -23.70 -1.76 5.61
C THR A 12 -22.64 -0.81 6.18
N LEU A 13 -22.30 -0.93 7.47
CA LEU A 13 -21.24 -0.13 8.08
C LEU A 13 -19.87 -0.40 7.44
N LYS A 14 -19.55 -1.67 7.17
CA LYS A 14 -18.31 -2.07 6.49
C LYS A 14 -18.20 -1.45 5.09
N LEU A 15 -19.29 -1.45 4.33
CA LEU A 15 -19.35 -0.82 3.00
C LEU A 15 -19.17 0.70 3.07
N ILE A 16 -19.80 1.37 4.04
CA ILE A 16 -19.63 2.82 4.25
C ILE A 16 -18.18 3.15 4.59
N LEU A 17 -17.54 2.38 5.48
CA LEU A 17 -16.14 2.59 5.86
C LEU A 17 -15.19 2.30 4.70
N LEU A 18 -15.46 1.28 3.91
CA LEU A 18 -14.69 1.01 2.68
C LEU A 18 -14.82 2.18 1.68
N ALA A 19 -16.04 2.65 1.43
CA ALA A 19 -16.29 3.79 0.54
C ALA A 19 -15.59 5.06 1.01
N LEU A 20 -15.60 5.33 2.33
CA LEU A 20 -14.90 6.46 2.92
C LEU A 20 -13.37 6.36 2.71
N ASN A 21 -12.78 5.19 2.93
CA ASN A 21 -11.34 5.00 2.68
C ASN A 21 -10.97 5.09 1.19
N CYS A 22 -11.84 4.60 0.30
CA CYS A 22 -11.67 4.81 -1.14
C CYS A 22 -11.77 6.29 -1.53
N ALA A 23 -12.65 7.06 -0.90
CA ALA A 23 -12.77 8.50 -1.12
C ALA A 23 -11.52 9.24 -0.63
N MET A 24 -11.02 8.91 0.57
CA MET A 24 -9.77 9.46 1.10
C MET A 24 -8.60 9.16 0.16
N LEU A 25 -8.49 7.91 -0.32
CA LEU A 25 -7.45 7.52 -1.26
C LEU A 25 -7.60 8.25 -2.59
N SER A 26 -8.82 8.44 -3.11
CA SER A 26 -9.04 9.22 -4.34
C SER A 26 -8.63 10.68 -4.22
N LEU A 27 -8.84 11.28 -3.04
CA LEU A 27 -8.42 12.66 -2.76
C LEU A 27 -6.90 12.81 -2.73
N SER A 28 -6.13 11.73 -2.57
CA SER A 28 -4.67 11.80 -2.55
C SER A 28 -4.05 12.20 -3.89
N CYS A 29 -4.80 12.13 -5.01
CA CYS A 29 -4.37 12.67 -6.30
C CYS A 29 -3.99 14.16 -6.23
N ALA A 30 -4.51 14.89 -5.24
CA ALA A 30 -4.16 16.29 -5.02
C ALA A 30 -2.75 16.47 -4.44
N GLY A 31 -2.12 15.44 -3.87
CA GLY A 31 -0.82 15.53 -3.20
C GLY A 31 0.29 15.98 -4.16
N PRO A 32 0.51 15.27 -5.28
CA PRO A 32 1.48 15.68 -6.31
C PRO A 32 1.20 17.07 -6.89
N LEU A 33 -0.07 17.46 -6.99
CA LEU A 33 -0.46 18.80 -7.44
C LEU A 33 -0.10 19.88 -6.42
N LEU A 34 -0.36 19.65 -5.13
CA LEU A 34 -0.02 20.59 -4.06
C LEU A 34 1.49 20.77 -3.92
N MET A 35 2.27 19.69 -4.02
CA MET A 35 3.74 19.78 -4.04
C MET A 35 4.22 20.57 -5.25
N ARG A 36 3.66 20.32 -6.44
CA ARG A 36 4.02 21.11 -7.62
C ARG A 36 3.64 22.57 -7.46
N LEU A 37 2.46 22.86 -6.92
CA LEU A 37 1.98 24.21 -6.65
C LEU A 37 2.94 24.96 -5.72
N TYR A 38 3.44 24.29 -4.69
CA TYR A 38 4.47 24.80 -3.79
C TYR A 38 5.75 25.17 -4.56
N PHE A 39 6.34 24.26 -5.34
CA PHE A 39 7.59 24.54 -6.04
C PHE A 39 7.47 25.64 -7.11
N ILE A 40 6.37 25.67 -7.88
CA ILE A 40 6.24 26.67 -8.96
C ILE A 40 6.01 28.10 -8.45
N HIS A 41 5.50 28.27 -7.22
CA HIS A 41 5.23 29.59 -6.64
C HIS A 41 6.33 30.09 -5.70
N GLY A 42 7.55 29.55 -5.83
CA GLY A 42 8.73 30.00 -5.09
C GLY A 42 9.09 29.10 -3.91
N GLY A 43 8.45 27.94 -3.79
CA GLY A 43 8.88 26.88 -2.90
C GLY A 43 10.24 26.32 -3.34
N ALA A 44 11.23 26.26 -2.44
CA ALA A 44 12.58 25.80 -2.71
C ALA A 44 13.05 24.68 -1.77
N SER A 45 12.40 24.53 -0.61
CA SER A 45 12.83 23.63 0.45
C SER A 45 12.37 22.18 0.17
N VAL A 46 13.23 21.39 -0.50
CA VAL A 46 12.91 19.98 -0.84
C VAL A 46 12.65 19.15 0.42
N TRP A 47 13.48 19.29 1.46
CA TRP A 47 13.27 18.54 2.71
C TRP A 47 11.98 18.90 3.41
N LEU A 48 11.48 20.13 3.24
CA LEU A 48 10.19 20.54 3.80
C LEU A 48 9.06 19.82 3.10
N SER A 49 9.11 19.75 1.76
CA SER A 49 8.13 18.97 0.99
C SER A 49 8.12 17.51 1.44
N SER A 50 9.29 16.87 1.54
CA SER A 50 9.43 15.48 2.02
C SER A 50 8.93 15.30 3.44
N TRP A 51 9.24 16.24 4.33
CA TRP A 51 8.79 16.21 5.72
C TRP A 51 7.25 16.28 5.82
N LEU A 52 6.60 17.02 4.92
CA LEU A 52 5.15 17.15 4.90
C LEU A 52 4.44 15.89 4.41
N GLU A 53 5.08 15.05 3.60
CA GLU A 53 4.49 13.79 3.12
C GLU A 53 4.11 12.88 4.30
N THR A 54 4.97 12.76 5.31
CA THR A 54 4.68 11.95 6.51
C THR A 54 4.39 12.77 7.77
N GLY A 55 4.54 14.10 7.73
CA GLY A 55 4.34 14.98 8.88
C GLY A 55 2.92 14.97 9.45
N GLY A 56 1.93 14.51 8.68
CA GLY A 56 0.54 14.31 9.09
C GLY A 56 0.30 13.11 10.03
N TRP A 57 1.34 12.35 10.37
CA TRP A 57 1.26 11.13 11.18
C TRP A 57 0.50 11.24 12.51
N PRO A 58 0.46 12.38 13.23
CA PRO A 58 -0.29 12.45 14.49
C PRO A 58 -1.79 12.22 14.32
N ILE A 59 -2.35 12.40 13.11
CA ILE A 59 -3.76 12.12 12.82
C ILE A 59 -4.08 10.63 13.05
N ILE A 60 -3.09 9.73 12.92
CA ILE A 60 -3.24 8.28 13.17
C ILE A 60 -3.57 7.98 14.65
N PHE A 61 -3.24 8.88 15.59
CA PHE A 61 -3.62 8.70 16.99
C PHE A 61 -5.14 8.68 17.19
N ILE A 62 -5.93 9.33 16.34
CA ILE A 62 -7.39 9.35 16.45
C ILE A 62 -7.97 7.93 16.27
N PRO A 63 -7.74 7.23 15.14
CA PRO A 63 -8.25 5.87 14.99
C PRO A 63 -7.61 4.88 15.98
N LEU A 64 -6.34 5.08 16.38
CA LEU A 64 -5.71 4.27 17.42
C LEU A 64 -6.36 4.44 18.79
N ALA A 65 -6.69 5.68 19.19
CA ALA A 65 -7.37 5.96 20.44
C ALA A 65 -8.75 5.30 20.46
N VAL A 66 -9.53 5.45 19.38
CA VAL A 66 -10.83 4.78 19.23
C VAL A 66 -10.69 3.25 19.32
N ALA A 67 -9.70 2.67 18.63
CA ALA A 67 -9.43 1.24 18.68
C ALA A 67 -9.04 0.78 20.09
N TYR A 68 -8.22 1.56 20.81
CA TYR A 68 -7.83 1.30 22.18
C TYR A 68 -9.01 1.36 23.15
N PHE A 69 -9.85 2.39 23.08
CA PHE A 69 -11.02 2.49 23.96
C PHE A 69 -12.02 1.36 23.72
N ARG A 70 -12.22 0.95 22.46
CA ARG A 70 -13.04 -0.23 22.14
C ARG A 70 -12.45 -1.51 22.71
N ARG A 71 -11.13 -1.70 22.59
CA ARG A 71 -10.41 -2.84 23.16
C ARG A 71 -10.50 -2.86 24.69
N ARG A 72 -10.34 -1.70 25.34
CA ARG A 72 -10.46 -1.55 26.79
C ARG A 72 -11.88 -1.83 27.29
N ALA A 73 -12.90 -1.50 26.50
CA ALA A 73 -14.28 -1.84 26.83
C ALA A 73 -14.57 -3.35 26.74
N SER A 74 -13.92 -4.08 25.82
CA SER A 74 -14.09 -5.54 25.67
C SER A 74 -13.20 -6.38 26.58
N GLU A 75 -11.95 -5.97 26.79
CA GLU A 75 -10.93 -6.76 27.50
C GLU A 75 -10.65 -6.26 28.94
N GLY A 76 -11.23 -5.13 29.34
CA GLY A 76 -11.06 -4.55 30.67
C GLY A 76 -9.67 -3.94 30.91
N PRO A 77 -9.20 -3.85 32.19
CA PRO A 77 -7.93 -3.22 32.55
C PRO A 77 -6.68 -3.91 31.97
N SER A 78 -6.81 -5.16 31.53
CA SER A 78 -5.74 -5.97 30.95
C SER A 78 -5.48 -5.68 29.47
N ALA A 79 -6.27 -4.79 28.85
CA ALA A 79 -6.08 -4.38 27.46
C ALA A 79 -4.69 -3.77 27.26
N ARG A 80 -3.87 -4.40 26.40
CA ARG A 80 -2.54 -3.87 26.06
C ARG A 80 -2.69 -2.51 25.39
N LEU A 81 -1.77 -1.58 25.66
CA LEU A 81 -1.73 -0.26 25.01
C LEU A 81 -1.19 -0.35 23.58
N VAL A 82 -0.12 -1.13 23.39
CA VAL A 82 0.53 -1.41 22.11
C VAL A 82 0.47 -2.91 21.84
N LEU A 83 0.04 -3.30 20.65
CA LEU A 83 -0.02 -4.70 20.18
C LEU A 83 1.27 -5.14 19.50
N MET A 84 2.02 -4.19 18.96
CA MET A 84 3.18 -4.45 18.13
C MET A 84 4.33 -5.11 18.89
N ASP A 85 4.84 -6.20 18.32
CA ASP A 85 6.05 -6.89 18.84
C ASP A 85 7.32 -6.08 18.55
N PRO A 86 8.39 -6.24 19.35
CA PRO A 86 9.67 -5.55 19.12
C PRO A 86 10.29 -5.80 17.75
N PHE A 87 10.12 -7.02 17.19
CA PHE A 87 10.57 -7.32 15.83
C PHE A 87 9.85 -6.47 14.79
N LEU A 88 8.53 -6.33 14.92
CA LEU A 88 7.71 -5.51 14.03
C LEU A 88 8.05 -4.02 14.18
N PHE A 89 8.34 -3.57 15.40
CA PHE A 89 8.80 -2.21 15.65
C PHE A 89 10.11 -1.91 14.89
N VAL A 90 11.11 -2.78 15.01
CA VAL A 90 12.40 -2.60 14.31
C VAL A 90 12.23 -2.66 12.80
N ALA A 91 11.44 -3.62 12.29
CA ALA A 91 11.14 -3.71 10.87
C ALA A 91 10.41 -2.46 10.35
N ALA A 92 9.39 -1.99 11.07
CA ALA A 92 8.67 -0.76 10.74
C ALA A 92 9.56 0.48 10.81
N ALA A 93 10.50 0.55 11.76
CA ALA A 93 11.47 1.64 11.85
C ALA A 93 12.41 1.66 10.64
N VAL A 94 12.96 0.52 10.24
CA VAL A 94 13.82 0.40 9.05
C VAL A 94 13.03 0.78 7.80
N ILE A 95 11.82 0.25 7.65
CA ILE A 95 10.95 0.60 6.51
C ILE A 95 10.63 2.09 6.53
N GLY A 96 10.33 2.68 7.69
CA GLY A 96 10.07 4.12 7.84
C GLY A 96 11.25 4.99 7.42
N VAL A 97 12.49 4.61 7.76
CA VAL A 97 13.69 5.34 7.27
C VAL A 97 13.83 5.23 5.75
N LEU A 98 13.55 4.05 5.17
CA LEU A 98 13.54 3.89 3.71
C LEU A 98 12.42 4.73 3.07
N THR A 99 11.25 4.84 3.69
CA THR A 99 10.17 5.73 3.26
C THR A 99 10.60 7.20 3.33
N GLY A 100 11.25 7.65 4.40
CA GLY A 100 11.75 9.04 4.45
C GLY A 100 12.80 9.35 3.37
N LEU A 101 13.61 8.36 2.99
CA LEU A 101 14.51 8.48 1.83
C LEU A 101 13.71 8.56 0.51
N ASP A 102 12.67 7.73 0.37
CA ASP A 102 11.77 7.76 -0.77
C ASP A 102 11.08 9.12 -0.93
N ASP A 103 10.52 9.67 0.15
CA ASP A 103 9.90 11.01 0.20
C ASP A 103 10.89 12.10 -0.25
N TYR A 104 12.18 11.96 0.11
CA TYR A 104 13.23 12.87 -0.38
C TYR A 104 13.46 12.75 -1.88
N LEU A 105 13.66 11.53 -2.38
CA LEU A 105 13.88 11.27 -3.80
C LEU A 105 12.69 11.76 -4.63
N TYR A 106 11.48 11.52 -4.14
CA TYR A 106 10.25 11.87 -4.80
C TYR A 106 10.01 13.39 -4.82
N SER A 107 10.08 14.06 -3.67
CA SER A 107 9.98 15.53 -3.59
C SER A 107 11.06 16.23 -4.42
N TYR A 108 12.29 15.68 -4.48
CA TYR A 108 13.35 16.21 -5.34
C TYR A 108 12.98 16.13 -6.83
N GLY A 109 12.36 15.02 -7.23
CA GLY A 109 11.81 14.80 -8.56
C GLY A 109 10.72 15.80 -8.92
N VAL A 110 9.69 15.92 -8.07
CA VAL A 110 8.54 16.82 -8.29
C VAL A 110 8.94 18.30 -8.34
N ALA A 111 10.01 18.69 -7.63
CA ALA A 111 10.58 20.03 -7.72
C ALA A 111 11.07 20.36 -9.15
N ARG A 112 11.63 19.38 -9.87
CA ARG A 112 12.38 19.59 -11.13
C ARG A 112 11.68 19.06 -12.37
N LEU A 113 10.68 18.21 -12.19
CA LEU A 113 9.92 17.59 -13.27
C LEU A 113 8.47 18.08 -13.29
N PRO A 114 7.82 18.11 -14.46
CA PRO A 114 6.37 18.19 -14.55
C PRO A 114 5.69 17.05 -13.77
N VAL A 115 4.46 17.28 -13.31
CA VAL A 115 3.67 16.27 -12.59
C VAL A 115 3.40 15.06 -13.48
N SER A 116 3.04 15.31 -14.74
CA SER A 116 2.80 14.26 -15.73
C SER A 116 4.02 13.34 -15.93
N THR A 117 5.21 13.91 -16.04
CA THR A 117 6.47 13.15 -16.22
C THR A 117 6.82 12.37 -14.96
N SER A 118 6.63 12.97 -13.78
CA SER A 118 6.91 12.32 -12.49
C SER A 118 6.00 11.12 -12.27
N ALA A 119 4.70 11.25 -12.55
CA ALA A 119 3.73 10.18 -12.40
C ALA A 119 3.98 9.01 -13.37
N LEU A 120 4.39 9.29 -14.62
CA LEU A 120 4.80 8.25 -15.57
C LEU A 120 6.03 7.47 -15.09
N LEU A 121 7.00 8.15 -14.48
CA LEU A 121 8.16 7.48 -13.88
C LEU A 121 7.77 6.64 -12.67
N ILE A 122 6.90 7.17 -11.79
CA ILE A 122 6.37 6.42 -10.64
C ILE A 122 5.58 5.20 -11.09
N ALA A 123 4.87 5.23 -12.22
CA ALA A 123 4.16 4.06 -12.74
C ALA A 123 5.08 2.84 -12.94
N THR A 124 6.39 3.06 -13.18
CA THR A 124 7.39 1.98 -13.27
C THR A 124 7.60 1.24 -11.95
N GLN A 125 7.17 1.80 -10.82
CA GLN A 125 7.18 1.17 -9.50
C GLN A 125 6.54 -0.21 -9.52
N LEU A 126 5.45 -0.43 -10.26
CA LEU A 126 4.84 -1.77 -10.32
C LEU A 126 5.79 -2.82 -10.93
N ALA A 127 6.61 -2.44 -11.91
CA ALA A 127 7.62 -3.34 -12.46
C ALA A 127 8.70 -3.67 -11.42
N PHE A 128 9.15 -2.67 -10.66
CA PHE A 128 10.09 -2.87 -9.57
C PHE A 128 9.50 -3.73 -8.46
N THR A 129 8.26 -3.47 -8.04
CA THR A 129 7.50 -4.29 -7.08
C THR A 129 7.44 -5.74 -7.53
N ALA A 130 7.08 -6.00 -8.79
CA ALA A 130 7.04 -7.35 -9.33
C ALA A 130 8.43 -8.02 -9.32
N GLY A 131 9.47 -7.29 -9.73
CA GLY A 131 10.86 -7.76 -9.71
C GLY A 131 11.38 -8.09 -8.31
N PHE A 132 11.13 -7.21 -7.34
CA PHE A 132 11.53 -7.42 -5.94
C PHE A 132 10.69 -8.49 -5.25
N ALA A 133 9.40 -8.60 -5.55
CA ALA A 133 8.56 -9.69 -5.07
C ALA A 133 9.06 -11.05 -5.59
N PHE A 134 9.48 -11.13 -6.85
CA PHE A 134 10.15 -12.33 -7.38
C PHE A 134 11.45 -12.64 -6.63
N LEU A 135 12.31 -11.64 -6.42
CA LEU A 135 13.62 -11.83 -5.80
C LEU A 135 13.55 -12.16 -4.30
N LEU A 136 12.66 -11.50 -3.55
CA LEU A 136 12.54 -11.62 -2.10
C LEU A 136 11.57 -12.74 -1.66
N VAL A 137 10.53 -13.04 -2.45
CA VAL A 137 9.44 -13.96 -2.06
C VAL A 137 9.37 -15.20 -2.97
N ARG A 138 10.22 -15.29 -4.02
CA ARG A 138 10.22 -16.39 -5.02
C ARG A 138 8.86 -16.58 -5.73
N GLN A 139 8.05 -15.54 -5.88
CA GLN A 139 6.79 -15.65 -6.63
C GLN A 139 7.05 -15.62 -8.15
N LEU A 140 6.69 -16.70 -8.86
CA LEU A 140 6.77 -16.81 -10.31
C LEU A 140 5.71 -15.91 -10.98
N PHE A 141 6.14 -15.00 -11.86
CA PHE A 141 5.26 -14.19 -12.69
C PHE A 141 5.70 -14.16 -14.16
N THR A 142 4.70 -14.02 -15.03
CA THR A 142 4.77 -14.11 -16.49
C THR A 142 5.49 -12.90 -17.11
N SER A 143 6.49 -13.14 -17.96
CA SER A 143 7.49 -12.18 -18.47
C SER A 143 7.01 -10.96 -19.28
N TYR A 144 5.71 -10.77 -19.52
CA TYR A 144 5.22 -9.75 -20.45
C TYR A 144 5.08 -8.34 -19.86
N SER A 145 4.77 -8.20 -18.57
CA SER A 145 4.50 -6.88 -17.95
C SER A 145 5.76 -6.06 -17.63
N ILE A 146 6.88 -6.74 -17.33
CA ILE A 146 8.15 -6.11 -16.97
C ILE A 146 8.82 -5.50 -18.21
N PHE A 147 8.75 -6.19 -19.36
CA PHE A 147 9.42 -5.77 -20.60
C PHE A 147 8.81 -4.49 -21.21
N LEU A 148 7.49 -4.31 -21.12
CA LEU A 148 6.80 -3.13 -21.67
C LEU A 148 7.06 -1.84 -20.89
N LEU A 149 7.24 -1.94 -19.57
CA LEU A 149 7.49 -0.77 -18.70
C LEU A 149 8.94 -0.26 -18.81
N THR A 150 9.91 -1.14 -19.07
CA THR A 150 11.31 -0.75 -19.36
C THR A 150 11.42 0.02 -20.67
N ILE A 151 10.64 -0.37 -21.70
CA ILE A 151 10.59 0.33 -22.98
C ILE A 151 9.91 1.70 -22.82
N GLY A 152 8.82 1.79 -22.04
CA GLY A 152 8.15 3.06 -21.74
C GLY A 152 9.06 4.10 -21.09
N ALA A 153 9.82 3.68 -20.06
CA ALA A 153 10.81 4.54 -19.40
C ALA A 153 11.95 4.98 -20.34
N GLY A 154 12.41 4.09 -21.23
CA GLY A 154 13.43 4.38 -22.24
C GLY A 154 12.97 5.38 -23.29
N VAL A 155 11.71 5.31 -23.74
CA VAL A 155 11.13 6.26 -24.71
C VAL A 155 10.95 7.65 -24.10
N LEU A 156 10.52 7.74 -22.82
CA LEU A 156 10.44 9.02 -22.09
C LEU A 156 11.80 9.70 -21.89
N ALA A 157 12.88 8.93 -21.72
CA ALA A 157 14.22 9.46 -21.54
C ALA A 157 14.84 10.07 -22.82
N MET A 158 14.32 9.75 -24.02
CA MET A 158 14.95 10.12 -25.29
C MET A 158 14.56 11.49 -25.87
N HIS A 159 13.56 12.19 -25.31
CA HIS A 159 13.07 13.47 -25.89
C HIS A 159 12.96 14.62 -24.86
N THR A 160 14.00 14.81 -24.06
CA THR A 160 14.12 15.76 -22.93
C THR A 160 14.14 17.26 -23.28
N SER A 161 14.13 17.65 -24.56
CA SER A 161 14.23 19.06 -24.95
C SER A 161 12.92 19.84 -24.81
N SER A 162 11.76 19.18 -24.93
CA SER A 162 10.46 19.86 -24.93
C SER A 162 9.71 19.84 -23.59
N ASP A 163 10.13 18.99 -22.65
CA ASP A 163 9.40 18.70 -21.41
C ASP A 163 10.04 19.30 -20.14
N ARG A 164 11.10 20.07 -20.33
CA ARG A 164 11.83 20.76 -19.27
C ARG A 164 11.04 21.98 -18.78
N PRO A 165 10.77 22.11 -17.47
CA PRO A 165 10.16 23.32 -16.91
C PRO A 165 10.98 24.58 -17.24
N ALA A 166 10.30 25.71 -17.44
CA ALA A 166 10.97 26.98 -17.74
C ALA A 166 11.90 27.38 -16.58
N GLY A 167 13.17 27.67 -16.88
CA GLY A 167 14.17 28.06 -15.88
C GLY A 167 15.04 26.91 -15.35
N GLU A 168 14.68 25.64 -15.58
CA GLU A 168 15.47 24.50 -15.08
C GLU A 168 16.66 24.16 -15.98
N SER A 169 17.78 23.75 -15.37
CA SER A 169 18.96 23.32 -16.13
C SER A 169 18.79 21.88 -16.64
N LYS A 170 19.49 21.50 -17.73
CA LYS A 170 19.47 20.11 -18.23
C LYS A 170 19.95 19.12 -17.16
N GLY A 171 20.98 19.49 -16.39
CA GLY A 171 21.51 18.64 -15.32
C GLY A 171 20.50 18.42 -14.18
N ALA A 172 19.80 19.49 -13.76
CA ALA A 172 18.77 19.40 -12.74
C ALA A 172 17.57 18.55 -13.20
N TYR A 173 17.17 18.66 -14.48
CA TYR A 173 16.13 17.80 -15.05
C TYR A 173 16.50 16.31 -14.97
N TYR A 174 17.71 15.93 -15.42
CA TYR A 174 18.15 14.53 -15.35
C TYR A 174 18.32 14.05 -13.91
N ALA A 175 18.80 14.90 -13.01
CA ALA A 175 18.84 14.58 -11.58
C ALA A 175 17.43 14.29 -11.07
N GLY A 176 16.44 15.14 -11.38
CA GLY A 176 15.04 14.89 -11.06
C GLY A 176 14.53 13.56 -11.62
N PHE A 177 14.82 13.27 -12.89
CA PHE A 177 14.42 12.02 -13.56
C PHE A 177 14.96 10.79 -12.83
N PHE A 178 16.26 10.73 -12.55
CA PHE A 178 16.88 9.59 -11.89
C PHE A 178 16.46 9.48 -10.42
N MET A 179 16.23 10.60 -9.73
CA MET A 179 15.70 10.59 -8.36
C MET A 179 14.28 10.04 -8.33
N THR A 180 13.39 10.44 -9.25
CA THR A 180 12.03 9.88 -9.35
C THR A 180 12.04 8.39 -9.71
N LEU A 181 12.92 7.97 -10.62
CA LEU A 181 13.09 6.54 -10.92
C LEU A 181 13.62 5.75 -9.72
N GLY A 182 14.53 6.36 -8.95
CA GLY A 182 15.02 5.84 -7.68
C GLY A 182 13.91 5.69 -6.65
N ALA A 183 13.02 6.69 -6.54
CA ALA A 183 11.83 6.62 -5.69
C ALA A 183 10.90 5.47 -6.12
N ALA A 184 10.60 5.36 -7.42
CA ALA A 184 9.78 4.26 -7.95
C ALA A 184 10.39 2.88 -7.60
N ALA A 185 11.72 2.74 -7.66
CA ALA A 185 12.40 1.50 -7.27
C ALA A 185 12.35 1.27 -5.76
N LEU A 186 12.60 2.31 -4.95
CA LEU A 186 12.64 2.22 -3.49
C LEU A 186 11.25 1.94 -2.91
N TYR A 187 10.22 2.68 -3.33
CA TYR A 187 8.85 2.40 -2.93
C TYR A 187 8.37 1.04 -3.45
N GLY A 188 8.82 0.63 -4.64
CA GLY A 188 8.59 -0.71 -5.17
C GLY A 188 9.22 -1.83 -4.32
N LEU A 189 10.30 -1.54 -3.58
CA LEU A 189 10.91 -2.45 -2.61
C LEU A 189 10.19 -2.40 -1.24
N VAL A 190 9.75 -1.23 -0.80
CA VAL A 190 9.05 -1.03 0.48
C VAL A 190 7.80 -1.90 0.56
N LEU A 191 7.02 -1.99 -0.52
CA LEU A 191 5.79 -2.80 -0.57
C LEU A 191 6.02 -4.29 -0.24
N PRO A 192 6.91 -5.04 -0.93
CA PRO A 192 7.27 -6.41 -0.56
C PRO A 192 7.86 -6.55 0.84
N LEU A 193 8.61 -5.56 1.34
CA LEU A 193 9.18 -5.61 2.70
C LEU A 193 8.08 -5.54 3.77
N VAL A 194 7.08 -4.70 3.57
CA VAL A 194 5.89 -4.63 4.44
C VAL A 194 5.14 -5.97 4.41
N GLU A 195 4.91 -6.54 3.23
CA GLU A 195 4.26 -7.85 3.09
C GLU A 195 5.05 -8.97 3.78
N LEU A 196 6.37 -8.99 3.61
CA LEU A 196 7.26 -9.95 4.26
C LEU A 196 7.22 -9.79 5.79
N THR A 197 7.16 -8.55 6.28
CA THR A 197 7.02 -8.24 7.70
C THR A 197 5.72 -8.80 8.26
N TYR A 198 4.61 -8.65 7.54
CA TYR A 198 3.33 -9.25 7.91
C TYR A 198 3.35 -10.77 7.88
N LYS A 199 3.99 -11.39 6.87
CA LYS A 199 4.15 -12.85 6.80
C LYS A 199 5.02 -13.43 7.91
N LYS A 200 6.04 -12.69 8.34
CA LYS A 200 6.93 -13.09 9.46
C LYS A 200 6.38 -12.71 10.82
N ALA A 201 5.28 -11.97 10.89
CA ALA A 201 4.62 -11.64 12.14
C ALA A 201 4.13 -12.93 12.80
N LYS A 202 4.52 -13.16 14.05
CA LYS A 202 4.05 -14.30 14.85
C LYS A 202 2.73 -14.00 15.58
N GLN A 203 2.01 -12.98 15.12
CA GLN A 203 0.77 -12.51 15.71
C GLN A 203 -0.27 -12.20 14.62
N ALA A 204 -1.54 -12.17 15.00
CA ALA A 204 -2.61 -11.84 14.07
C ALA A 204 -2.49 -10.39 13.57
N VAL A 205 -2.47 -10.22 12.24
CA VAL A 205 -2.44 -8.89 11.61
C VAL A 205 -3.83 -8.25 11.71
N THR A 206 -4.04 -7.52 12.80
CA THR A 206 -5.28 -6.76 13.05
C THR A 206 -5.18 -5.33 12.50
N TYR A 207 -6.32 -4.67 12.28
CA TYR A 207 -6.34 -3.26 11.86
C TYR A 207 -5.52 -2.35 12.78
N SER A 208 -5.69 -2.54 14.10
CA SER A 208 -4.96 -1.78 15.11
C SER A 208 -3.45 -1.98 14.99
N LEU A 209 -2.99 -3.21 14.73
CA LEU A 209 -1.58 -3.49 14.51
C LEU A 209 -1.05 -2.81 13.24
N VAL A 210 -1.82 -2.80 12.15
CA VAL A 210 -1.43 -2.11 10.90
C VAL A 210 -1.34 -0.60 11.12
N LEU A 211 -2.26 -0.01 11.90
CA LEU A 211 -2.18 1.41 12.29
C LEU A 211 -0.96 1.71 13.17
N GLU A 212 -0.62 0.82 14.11
CA GLU A 212 0.59 0.95 14.93
C GLU A 212 1.87 0.88 14.06
N ILE A 213 1.93 -0.06 13.11
CA ILE A 213 3.04 -0.17 12.16
C ILE A 213 3.15 1.08 11.29
N GLN A 214 2.03 1.58 10.76
CA GLN A 214 2.02 2.83 9.97
C GLN A 214 2.46 4.03 10.78
N LEU A 215 1.99 4.15 12.04
CA LEU A 215 2.41 5.22 12.94
C LEU A 215 3.93 5.22 13.09
N VAL A 216 4.52 4.05 13.31
CA VAL A 216 5.98 3.90 13.43
C VAL A 216 6.69 4.23 12.12
N MET A 217 6.22 3.72 10.98
CA MET A 217 6.80 4.05 9.67
C MET A 217 6.81 5.56 9.42
N CYS A 218 5.66 6.23 9.57
CA CYS A 218 5.57 7.68 9.36
C CYS A 218 6.40 8.47 10.38
N PHE A 219 6.48 8.01 11.64
CA PHE A 219 7.31 8.67 12.65
C PHE A 219 8.79 8.64 12.26
N PHE A 220 9.32 7.46 11.88
CA PHE A 220 10.72 7.32 11.49
C PHE A 220 11.04 8.02 10.16
N ALA A 221 10.11 8.00 9.19
CA ALA A 221 10.22 8.79 7.96
C ALA A 221 10.31 10.29 8.28
N THR A 222 9.38 10.79 9.10
CA THR A 222 9.37 12.20 9.53
C THR A 222 10.62 12.56 10.31
N ALA A 223 11.13 11.67 11.17
CA ALA A 223 12.37 11.88 11.92
C ALA A 223 13.57 11.99 10.98
N PHE A 224 13.67 11.11 9.97
CA PHE A 224 14.69 11.19 8.93
C PHE A 224 14.62 12.53 8.18
N CYS A 225 13.43 12.93 7.70
CA CYS A 225 13.23 14.21 7.03
C CYS A 225 13.51 15.40 7.97
N THR A 226 13.22 15.28 9.26
CA THR A 226 13.50 16.33 10.27
C THR A 226 15.01 16.54 10.41
N ILE A 227 15.81 15.47 10.39
CA ILE A 227 17.27 15.59 10.38
C ILE A 227 17.73 16.33 9.12
N GLY A 228 17.17 16.00 7.94
CA GLY A 228 17.44 16.70 6.69
C GLY A 228 17.11 18.20 6.76
N MET A 229 15.92 18.53 7.28
CA MET A 229 15.47 19.90 7.54
C MET A 229 16.42 20.68 8.46
N LEU A 230 16.92 20.04 9.53
CA LEU A 230 17.85 20.65 10.47
C LEU A 230 19.21 20.91 9.84
N VAL A 231 19.75 19.94 9.09
CA VAL A 231 21.05 20.05 8.41
C VAL A 231 21.00 21.13 7.33
N ASN A 232 19.90 21.20 6.56
CA ASN A 232 19.73 22.17 5.49
C ASN A 232 19.27 23.57 5.97
N LYS A 233 18.94 23.71 7.26
CA LYS A 233 18.39 24.93 7.87
C LYS A 233 17.07 25.40 7.25
N ASP A 234 16.25 24.44 6.83
CA ASP A 234 14.98 24.71 6.17
C ASP A 234 13.93 25.26 7.15
N PHE A 235 13.99 24.90 8.43
CA PHE A 235 13.13 25.51 9.46
C PHE A 235 13.29 27.03 9.54
N GLN A 236 14.51 27.55 9.35
CA GLN A 236 14.77 28.98 9.32
C GLN A 236 14.40 29.61 7.97
N ALA A 237 14.33 28.81 6.90
CA ALA A 237 13.95 29.26 5.57
C ALA A 237 12.43 29.47 5.44
N ILE A 238 11.61 28.69 6.17
CA ILE A 238 10.13 28.73 6.11
C ILE A 238 9.55 30.16 6.14
N PRO A 239 9.87 31.03 7.13
CA PRO A 239 9.25 32.36 7.18
C PRO A 239 9.69 33.26 6.01
N ARG A 240 10.93 33.09 5.54
CA ARG A 240 11.46 33.84 4.38
C ARG A 240 10.79 33.39 3.10
N GLU A 241 10.59 32.09 2.96
CA GLU A 241 9.92 31.47 1.82
C GLU A 241 8.45 31.87 1.77
N ALA A 242 7.75 31.84 2.92
CA ALA A 242 6.36 32.24 3.03
C ALA A 242 6.13 33.70 2.60
N ARG A 243 7.01 34.62 3.01
CA ARG A 243 6.94 36.05 2.62
C ARG A 243 7.14 36.28 1.13
N ASN A 244 7.95 35.45 0.48
CA ASN A 244 8.28 35.57 -0.94
C ASN A 244 7.42 34.65 -1.83
N PHE A 245 6.46 33.94 -1.24
CA PHE A 245 5.63 33.00 -1.98
C PHE A 245 4.72 33.75 -2.95
N GLY A 246 4.68 33.33 -4.21
CA GLY A 246 4.00 34.06 -5.29
C GLY A 246 2.49 34.23 -5.10
N LEU A 247 1.86 33.37 -4.30
CA LEU A 247 0.44 33.43 -3.95
C LEU A 247 0.15 34.14 -2.61
N GLY A 248 1.20 34.62 -1.93
CA GLY A 248 1.14 35.26 -0.63
C GLY A 248 1.36 34.32 0.55
N GLU A 249 1.71 34.91 1.70
CA GLU A 249 2.12 34.19 2.92
C GLU A 249 1.03 33.28 3.48
N ALA A 250 -0.23 33.72 3.49
CA ALA A 250 -1.34 32.89 3.97
C ALA A 250 -1.53 31.64 3.10
N GLN A 251 -1.43 31.79 1.77
CA GLN A 251 -1.57 30.68 0.83
C GLN A 251 -0.42 29.68 0.95
N TYR A 252 0.81 30.15 1.24
CA TYR A 252 1.94 29.27 1.51
C TYR A 252 1.61 28.27 2.63
N TYR A 253 1.17 28.75 3.80
CA TYR A 253 0.85 27.86 4.92
C TYR A 253 -0.37 26.97 4.65
N VAL A 254 -1.37 27.47 3.91
CA VAL A 254 -2.50 26.63 3.46
C VAL A 254 -2.00 25.48 2.59
N VAL A 255 -1.10 25.75 1.63
CA VAL A 255 -0.52 24.70 0.78
C VAL A 255 0.26 23.68 1.62
N LEU A 256 1.08 24.12 2.58
CA LEU A 256 1.83 23.19 3.43
C LEU A 256 0.91 22.29 4.26
N VAL A 257 -0.11 22.87 4.92
CA VAL A 257 -1.07 22.12 5.75
C VAL A 257 -1.92 21.19 4.89
N SER A 258 -2.42 21.66 3.75
CA SER A 258 -3.16 20.83 2.80
C SER A 258 -2.31 19.68 2.27
N ASN A 259 -1.02 19.91 2.00
CA ASN A 259 -0.10 18.85 1.56
C ASN A 259 -0.02 17.74 2.62
N ALA A 260 0.24 18.10 3.88
CA ALA A 260 0.33 17.13 4.97
C ALA A 260 -0.98 16.35 5.18
N ILE A 261 -2.13 17.01 5.07
CA ILE A 261 -3.45 16.35 5.22
C ILE A 261 -3.72 15.38 4.06
N VAL A 262 -3.45 15.80 2.82
CA VAL A 262 -3.72 14.99 1.62
C VAL A 262 -2.83 13.74 1.58
N TRP A 263 -1.55 13.87 1.93
CA TRP A 263 -0.67 12.70 2.08
C TRP A 263 -1.11 11.80 3.22
N GLN A 264 -1.63 12.35 4.31
CA GLN A 264 -2.18 11.53 5.38
C GLN A 264 -3.44 10.75 4.94
N PHE A 265 -4.26 11.33 4.05
CA PHE A 265 -5.39 10.62 3.44
C PHE A 265 -4.95 9.48 2.53
N PHE A 266 -3.81 9.60 1.85
CA PHE A 266 -3.20 8.49 1.11
C PHE A 266 -2.91 7.31 2.04
N PHE A 267 -2.14 7.53 3.11
CA PHE A 267 -1.73 6.47 4.03
C PHE A 267 -2.93 5.83 4.74
N LEU A 268 -3.84 6.63 5.30
CA LEU A 268 -5.02 6.13 5.99
C LEU A 268 -5.99 5.43 5.02
N GLY A 269 -6.23 6.02 3.84
CA GLY A 269 -7.08 5.46 2.81
C GLY A 269 -6.55 4.11 2.33
N ALA A 270 -5.24 4.01 2.05
CA ALA A 270 -4.61 2.76 1.65
C ALA A 270 -4.80 1.66 2.71
N ILE A 271 -4.48 1.94 3.97
CA ILE A 271 -4.63 0.99 5.09
C ILE A 271 -6.09 0.57 5.29
N GLY A 272 -7.01 1.53 5.27
CA GLY A 272 -8.43 1.23 5.43
C GLY A 272 -8.97 0.36 4.31
N VAL A 273 -8.55 0.61 3.06
CA VAL A 273 -8.91 -0.24 1.92
C VAL A 273 -8.29 -1.64 2.05
N ILE A 274 -7.03 -1.75 2.46
CA ILE A 274 -6.38 -3.05 2.74
C ILE A 274 -7.18 -3.87 3.75
N PHE A 275 -7.67 -3.22 4.81
CA PHE A 275 -8.36 -3.90 5.90
C PHE A 275 -9.80 -4.29 5.55
N TYR A 276 -10.58 -3.38 4.95
CA TYR A 276 -12.00 -3.64 4.66
C TYR A 276 -12.21 -4.44 3.38
N ALA A 277 -11.24 -4.45 2.47
CA ALA A 277 -11.27 -5.20 1.22
C ALA A 277 -10.05 -6.13 1.08
N SER A 278 -8.95 -5.65 0.50
CA SER A 278 -7.70 -6.41 0.31
C SER A 278 -6.54 -5.51 -0.10
N SER A 279 -5.31 -6.00 0.06
CA SER A 279 -4.10 -5.34 -0.44
C SER A 279 -4.10 -5.21 -1.97
N LEU A 280 -4.60 -6.22 -2.67
CA LEU A 280 -4.75 -6.17 -4.13
C LEU A 280 -5.69 -5.03 -4.55
N PHE A 281 -6.83 -4.87 -3.88
CA PHE A 281 -7.79 -3.82 -4.21
C PHE A 281 -7.24 -2.41 -3.90
N SER A 282 -6.48 -2.25 -2.81
CA SER A 282 -5.76 -1.00 -2.54
C SER A 282 -4.73 -0.68 -3.63
N GLY A 283 -3.96 -1.67 -4.07
CA GLY A 283 -3.02 -1.52 -5.19
C GLY A 283 -3.70 -1.15 -6.51
N ILE A 284 -4.88 -1.73 -6.81
CA ILE A 284 -5.73 -1.34 -7.95
C ILE A 284 -6.11 0.13 -7.88
N MET A 285 -6.59 0.56 -6.71
CA MET A 285 -7.00 1.95 -6.54
C MET A 285 -5.84 2.90 -6.77
N ILE A 286 -4.68 2.67 -6.14
CA ILE A 286 -3.48 3.50 -6.33
C ILE A 286 -3.07 3.54 -7.82
N ALA A 287 -3.06 2.39 -8.49
CA ALA A 287 -2.71 2.30 -9.90
C ALA A 287 -3.66 3.10 -10.82
N ILE A 288 -4.96 3.13 -10.51
CA ILE A 288 -5.94 3.94 -11.26
C ILE A 288 -5.79 5.44 -10.96
N LEU A 289 -5.30 5.81 -9.78
CA LEU A 289 -5.13 7.20 -9.38
C LEU A 289 -3.89 7.86 -9.99
N ILE A 290 -2.86 7.09 -10.35
CA ILE A 290 -1.67 7.57 -11.08
C ILE A 290 -2.05 8.27 -12.40
N PRO A 291 -2.77 7.65 -13.35
CA PRO A 291 -3.15 8.29 -14.60
C PRO A 291 -4.12 9.47 -14.40
N VAL A 292 -4.97 9.41 -13.37
CA VAL A 292 -5.82 10.55 -12.98
C VAL A 292 -4.96 11.74 -12.55
N THR A 293 -3.91 11.49 -11.77
CA THR A 293 -2.95 12.53 -11.34
C THR A 293 -2.21 13.14 -12.53
N GLU A 294 -1.83 12.34 -13.52
CA GLU A 294 -1.22 12.84 -14.77
C GLU A 294 -2.14 13.82 -15.51
N ILE A 295 -3.40 13.42 -15.71
CA ILE A 295 -4.40 14.25 -16.40
C ILE A 295 -4.64 15.54 -15.61
N LEU A 296 -4.78 15.46 -14.29
CA LEU A 296 -4.95 16.65 -13.44
C LEU A 296 -3.73 17.58 -13.51
N GLY A 297 -2.51 17.02 -13.54
CA GLY A 297 -1.29 17.82 -13.71
C GLY A 297 -1.29 18.63 -15.00
N VAL A 298 -1.71 18.01 -16.11
CA VAL A 298 -1.85 18.67 -17.42
C VAL A 298 -2.88 19.77 -17.38
N ILE A 299 -4.06 19.52 -16.80
CA ILE A 299 -5.17 20.49 -16.76
C ILE A 299 -4.83 21.66 -15.82
N CYS A 300 -4.36 21.40 -14.60
CA CYS A 300 -4.14 22.43 -13.59
C CYS A 300 -2.94 23.32 -13.92
N PHE A 301 -1.83 22.74 -14.40
CA PHE A 301 -0.61 23.49 -14.67
C PHE A 301 -0.39 23.80 -16.15
N HIS A 302 -1.35 23.47 -17.01
CA HIS A 302 -1.27 23.65 -18.46
C HIS A 302 0.03 23.05 -19.03
N GLU A 303 0.42 21.87 -18.51
CA GLU A 303 1.65 21.19 -18.93
C GLU A 303 1.55 20.75 -20.39
N LYS A 304 2.67 20.77 -21.11
CA LYS A 304 2.72 20.26 -22.48
C LYS A 304 2.52 18.73 -22.45
N PHE A 305 1.39 18.28 -22.97
CA PHE A 305 1.10 16.86 -23.13
C PHE A 305 1.39 16.43 -24.56
N GLN A 306 2.58 15.89 -24.78
CA GLN A 306 2.99 15.38 -26.09
C GLN A 306 2.39 13.98 -26.34
N ALA A 307 2.33 13.58 -27.61
CA ALA A 307 1.70 12.31 -28.02
C ALA A 307 2.33 11.09 -27.31
N GLU A 308 3.63 11.16 -27.02
CA GLU A 308 4.41 10.13 -26.35
C GLU A 308 3.98 9.91 -24.89
N LYS A 309 3.64 10.99 -24.17
CA LYS A 309 3.04 10.88 -22.83
C LYS A 309 1.68 10.19 -22.91
N GLY A 310 0.89 10.52 -23.94
CA GLY A 310 -0.37 9.85 -24.22
C GLY A 310 -0.20 8.35 -24.51
N VAL A 311 0.81 7.97 -25.29
CA VAL A 311 1.14 6.56 -25.55
C VAL A 311 1.61 5.86 -24.28
N SER A 312 2.48 6.49 -23.48
CA SER A 312 2.95 5.90 -22.21
C SER A 312 1.82 5.73 -21.20
N LEU A 313 0.90 6.69 -21.13
CA LEU A 313 -0.32 6.63 -20.33
C LEU A 313 -1.25 5.49 -20.80
N ALA A 314 -1.44 5.35 -22.12
CA ALA A 314 -2.23 4.25 -22.66
C ALA A 314 -1.59 2.87 -22.37
N LEU A 315 -0.26 2.77 -22.49
CA LEU A 315 0.49 1.55 -22.17
C LEU A 315 0.45 1.24 -20.67
N SER A 316 0.53 2.24 -19.79
CA SER A 316 0.42 2.04 -18.35
C SER A 316 -0.98 1.53 -17.98
N LEU A 317 -2.05 2.16 -18.51
CA LEU A 317 -3.43 1.70 -18.36
C LEU A 317 -3.63 0.25 -18.85
N TRP A 318 -3.06 -0.09 -20.01
CA TRP A 318 -3.10 -1.46 -20.54
C TRP A 318 -2.34 -2.45 -19.66
N GLY A 319 -1.15 -2.05 -19.18
CA GLY A 319 -0.32 -2.83 -18.28
C GLY A 319 -1.02 -3.11 -16.96
N PHE A 320 -1.67 -2.10 -16.38
CA PHE A 320 -2.49 -2.24 -15.16
C PHE A 320 -3.65 -3.21 -15.39
N ALA A 321 -4.42 -3.02 -16.47
CA ALA A 321 -5.53 -3.91 -16.80
C ALA A 321 -5.07 -5.37 -16.95
N SER A 322 -3.92 -5.60 -17.60
CA SER A 322 -3.35 -6.93 -17.79
C SER A 322 -2.84 -7.56 -16.50
N TYR A 323 -2.14 -6.80 -15.65
CA TYR A 323 -1.64 -7.26 -14.36
C TYR A 323 -2.80 -7.69 -13.46
N PHE A 324 -3.84 -6.85 -13.34
CA PHE A 324 -4.98 -7.17 -12.49
C PHE A 324 -5.80 -8.33 -13.02
N TYR A 325 -5.98 -8.43 -14.34
CA TYR A 325 -6.61 -9.61 -14.93
C TYR A 325 -5.86 -10.90 -14.55
N GLY A 326 -4.52 -10.88 -14.56
CA GLY A 326 -3.68 -11.97 -14.09
C GLY A 326 -3.87 -12.30 -12.60
N GLU A 327 -3.84 -11.30 -11.73
CA GLU A 327 -4.04 -11.48 -10.29
C GLU A 327 -5.44 -12.00 -9.93
N PHE A 328 -6.50 -11.47 -10.58
CA PHE A 328 -7.86 -11.96 -10.39
C PHE A 328 -8.01 -13.42 -10.81
N LYS A 329 -7.36 -13.81 -11.92
CA LYS A 329 -7.36 -15.19 -12.38
C LYS A 329 -6.66 -16.09 -11.37
N ARG A 330 -5.48 -15.72 -10.88
CA ARG A 330 -4.72 -16.49 -9.88
C ARG A 330 -5.47 -16.63 -8.56
N ALA A 331 -6.07 -15.55 -8.06
CA ALA A 331 -6.88 -15.58 -6.84
C ALA A 331 -8.11 -16.50 -6.97
N LYS A 332 -8.73 -16.55 -8.16
CA LYS A 332 -9.83 -17.47 -8.45
C LYS A 332 -9.37 -18.93 -8.46
N GLU A 333 -8.21 -19.20 -9.06
CA GLU A 333 -7.59 -20.54 -9.10
C GLU A 333 -7.19 -21.01 -7.69
N GLU A 334 -6.57 -20.17 -6.87
CA GLU A 334 -6.23 -20.47 -5.47
C GLU A 334 -7.48 -20.77 -4.63
N LYS A 335 -8.55 -19.98 -4.80
CA LYS A 335 -9.83 -20.22 -4.10
C LYS A 335 -10.48 -21.54 -4.51
N GLN A 336 -10.39 -21.91 -5.79
CA GLN A 336 -10.86 -23.21 -6.28
C GLN A 336 -10.01 -24.36 -5.73
N GLN A 337 -8.69 -24.21 -5.68
CA GLN A 337 -7.79 -25.21 -5.10
C GLN A 337 -8.04 -25.40 -3.60
N GLN A 338 -8.20 -24.32 -2.82
CA GLN A 338 -8.54 -24.42 -1.39
C GLN A 338 -9.89 -25.09 -1.16
N GLN A 339 -10.91 -24.79 -1.98
CA GLN A 339 -12.20 -25.47 -1.91
C GLN A 339 -12.10 -26.96 -2.24
N GLN A 340 -11.31 -27.34 -3.26
CA GLN A 340 -11.06 -28.74 -3.60
C GLN A 340 -10.29 -29.47 -2.49
N GLN A 341 -9.27 -28.83 -1.90
CA GLN A 341 -8.51 -29.41 -0.79
C GLN A 341 -9.38 -29.61 0.46
N GLN A 342 -10.23 -28.64 0.81
CA GLN A 342 -11.19 -28.78 1.89
C GLN A 342 -12.21 -29.90 1.62
N GLN A 343 -12.71 -30.01 0.39
CA GLN A 343 -13.60 -31.11 0.01
C GLN A 343 -12.93 -32.48 0.13
N GLN A 344 -11.66 -32.59 -0.28
CA GLN A 344 -10.89 -33.83 -0.17
C GLN A 344 -10.59 -34.22 1.27
N LEU A 345 -10.21 -33.26 2.13
CA LEU A 345 -10.02 -33.47 3.57
C LEU A 345 -11.31 -33.92 4.24
N GLN A 346 -12.44 -33.31 3.88
CA GLN A 346 -13.74 -33.66 4.44
C GLN A 346 -14.19 -35.07 4.01
N LEU A 347 -13.97 -35.43 2.74
CA LEU A 347 -14.20 -36.80 2.24
C LEU A 347 -13.30 -37.85 2.92
N GLN A 348 -12.04 -37.51 3.21
CA GLN A 348 -11.16 -38.41 3.97
C GLN A 348 -11.64 -38.62 5.40
N GLN A 349 -12.05 -37.56 6.09
CA GLN A 349 -12.62 -37.63 7.44
C GLN A 349 -13.91 -38.46 7.49
N ASP A 350 -14.80 -38.26 6.51
CA ASP A 350 -16.04 -39.04 6.42
C ASP A 350 -15.78 -40.53 6.15
N ASN A 351 -14.79 -40.86 5.31
CA ASN A 351 -14.39 -42.25 5.06
C ASN A 351 -13.75 -42.91 6.29
N GLU A 352 -12.90 -42.20 7.03
CA GLU A 352 -12.32 -42.71 8.28
C GLU A 352 -13.41 -42.97 9.33
N ALA A 353 -14.36 -42.03 9.50
CA ALA A 353 -15.50 -42.19 10.40
C ALA A 353 -16.40 -43.38 10.00
N PHE A 354 -16.62 -43.58 8.70
CA PHE A 354 -17.38 -44.72 8.18
C PHE A 354 -16.69 -46.05 8.52
N LEU A 355 -15.38 -46.18 8.24
CA LEU A 355 -14.59 -47.38 8.55
C LEU A 355 -14.55 -47.68 10.06
N GLU A 356 -14.49 -46.65 10.89
CA GLU A 356 -14.54 -46.79 12.35
C GLU A 356 -15.92 -47.30 12.81
N SER A 357 -17.00 -46.76 12.23
CA SER A 357 -18.37 -47.24 12.49
C SER A 357 -18.58 -48.70 12.08
N GLU A 358 -17.95 -49.13 10.98
CA GLU A 358 -18.04 -50.50 10.46
C GLU A 358 -17.22 -51.46 11.33
N LYS A 359 -16.02 -51.06 11.77
CA LYS A 359 -15.23 -51.81 12.76
C LYS A 359 -15.99 -52.01 14.08
N VAL A 360 -16.68 -50.99 14.57
CA VAL A 360 -17.51 -51.07 15.79
C VAL A 360 -18.68 -52.04 15.60
N LYS A 361 -19.37 -52.01 14.44
CA LYS A 361 -20.43 -52.97 14.11
C LYS A 361 -19.92 -54.40 14.04
N ILE A 362 -18.76 -54.62 13.40
CA ILE A 362 -18.14 -55.95 13.29
C ILE A 362 -17.73 -56.45 14.68
N HIS A 363 -17.07 -55.64 15.51
CA HIS A 363 -16.74 -56.02 16.89
C HIS A 363 -17.98 -56.33 17.73
N GLY A 364 -19.05 -55.54 17.60
CA GLY A 364 -20.34 -55.80 18.25
C GLY A 364 -20.97 -57.12 17.80
N PHE A 365 -20.82 -57.50 16.52
CA PHE A 365 -21.31 -58.76 15.99
C PHE A 365 -20.52 -59.97 16.52
N TYR A 366 -19.19 -59.86 16.63
CA TYR A 366 -18.35 -60.90 17.23
C TYR A 366 -18.62 -61.10 18.73
N LEU A 367 -18.86 -60.02 19.49
CA LEU A 367 -19.24 -60.10 20.90
C LEU A 367 -20.66 -60.67 21.10
N GLY A 368 -21.59 -60.38 20.18
CA GLY A 368 -22.95 -60.94 20.19
C GLY A 368 -23.02 -62.44 19.83
N CYS A 369 -22.18 -62.90 18.89
CA CYS A 369 -22.07 -64.32 18.55
C CYS A 369 -21.34 -65.13 19.65
N CYS A 370 -20.40 -64.53 20.38
CA CYS A 370 -19.73 -65.23 21.50
C CYS A 370 -20.65 -65.40 22.72
N GLY A 371 -21.61 -64.49 22.95
CA GLY A 371 -22.58 -64.58 24.04
C GLY A 371 -23.72 -65.60 23.83
N SER A 372 -23.91 -66.09 22.59
CA SER A 372 -24.99 -67.02 22.24
C SER A 372 -24.53 -68.48 22.06
N MET A 373 -23.23 -68.76 22.23
CA MET A 373 -22.64 -70.09 22.04
C MET A 373 -22.29 -70.82 23.35
N SER A 374 -22.78 -70.35 24.50
CA SER A 374 -22.55 -70.97 25.83
C SER A 374 -23.69 -71.87 26.34
N TYR A 375 -24.65 -72.26 25.50
CA TYR A 375 -25.80 -73.08 25.91
C TYR A 375 -26.10 -74.27 24.99
N ILE A 376 -25.10 -75.01 24.48
CA ILE A 376 -25.36 -76.32 23.86
C ILE A 376 -24.19 -77.27 24.12
N TRP A 377 -24.19 -77.95 25.27
CA TRP A 377 -23.54 -79.26 25.49
C TRP A 377 -24.20 -79.95 26.70
N PRO A 378 -24.96 -81.05 26.53
CA PRO A 378 -25.41 -81.91 27.62
C PRO A 378 -24.54 -83.17 27.75
N ALA A 379 -24.30 -83.53 29.03
CA ALA A 379 -23.76 -84.78 29.58
C ALA A 379 -22.28 -85.09 29.37
#